data_AF-A0A8X6HRV6-F1
#
_entry.id   AF-A0A8X6HRV6-F1
#
_cell.length_a   1.000
_cell.length_b   1.000
_cell.length_c   1.000
_cell.angle_alpha   90.00
_cell.angle_beta   90.00
_cell.angle_gamma   90.00
#
_symmetry.space_group_name_H-M   'P 1'
#
loop_
_entity.id
_entity.type
_entity.pdbx_description
1 polymer ?
#
loop_
_entity_poly.entity_id
_entity_poly.type
_entity_poly.pdbx_seq_one_letter_code
_entity_poly.pdbx_strand_id
1 'polypeptide(L)'
;YLITGHSFTSLTFYYHVGLSTIHEIVRETTQALWNALQPHYMAIPSTDEWLKIAQDYNDKWNMPNYIGSIDGKHCRIQRPCNAGSLFYNYKDVHSIVLLAVADANTCFTMI
;
A
#
# COMPACT_ATOMS: atom_id res chain seq x y z
N TYR A 1 14.15 -5.17 -4.66
CA TYR A 1 13.23 -5.25 -3.51
C TYR A 1 11.80 -4.92 -3.95
N LEU A 2 11.44 -3.64 -4.11
CA LEU A 2 10.04 -3.23 -4.39
C LEU A 2 9.50 -3.70 -5.74
N ILE A 3 10.26 -3.49 -6.82
CA ILE A 3 9.85 -3.85 -8.19
C ILE A 3 10.16 -5.32 -8.47
N THR A 4 11.37 -5.76 -8.10
CA THR A 4 11.89 -7.08 -8.48
C THR A 4 11.46 -8.22 -7.57
N GLY A 5 10.89 -7.93 -6.39
CA GLY A 5 10.55 -8.95 -5.38
C GLY A 5 11.75 -9.61 -4.68
N HIS A 6 12.99 -9.22 -4.99
CA HIS A 6 14.17 -9.76 -4.30
C HIS A 6 14.12 -9.48 -2.79
N SER A 7 14.49 -10.49 -2.00
CA SER A 7 14.73 -10.33 -0.55
C SER A 7 15.97 -9.46 -0.29
N PHE A 8 16.08 -8.90 0.91
CA PHE A 8 17.27 -8.15 1.32
C PHE A 8 18.54 -9.00 1.22
N THR A 9 18.49 -10.26 1.64
CA THR A 9 19.60 -11.22 1.50
C THR A 9 20.00 -11.44 0.04
N SER A 10 19.05 -11.46 -0.89
CA SER A 10 19.40 -11.59 -2.32
C SER A 10 20.17 -10.36 -2.79
N LEU A 11 19.74 -9.17 -2.38
CA LEU A 11 20.36 -7.91 -2.77
C LEU A 11 21.78 -7.75 -2.24
N THR A 12 22.09 -8.31 -1.06
CA THR A 12 23.47 -8.30 -0.55
C THR A 12 24.43 -9.04 -1.48
N PHE A 13 23.99 -10.15 -2.07
CA PHE A 13 24.80 -10.90 -3.04
C PHE A 13 24.90 -10.18 -4.39
N TYR A 14 23.80 -9.60 -4.89
CA TYR A 14 23.79 -8.90 -6.18
C TYR A 14 24.68 -7.65 -6.19
N TYR A 15 24.66 -6.88 -5.11
CA TYR A 15 25.34 -5.59 -5.05
C TYR A 15 26.64 -5.64 -4.24
N HIS A 16 26.97 -6.78 -3.64
CA HIS A 16 28.13 -6.95 -2.75
C HIS A 16 28.16 -5.93 -1.60
N VAL A 17 26.98 -5.63 -1.04
CA VAL A 17 26.78 -4.68 0.07
C VAL A 17 26.26 -5.43 1.30
N GLY A 18 26.68 -5.00 2.50
CA GLY A 18 26.23 -5.59 3.76
C GLY A 18 24.71 -5.49 3.98
N LEU A 19 24.14 -6.45 4.72
CA LEU A 19 22.70 -6.54 4.95
C LEU A 19 22.13 -5.28 5.62
N SER A 20 22.79 -4.77 6.65
CA SER A 20 22.39 -3.54 7.36
C SER A 20 22.33 -2.34 6.43
N THR A 21 23.33 -2.18 5.56
CA THR A 21 23.39 -1.09 4.58
C THR A 21 22.29 -1.22 3.52
N ILE A 22 21.99 -2.43 3.03
CA ILE A 22 20.84 -2.65 2.13
C ILE A 22 19.52 -2.27 2.82
N HIS A 23 19.33 -2.64 4.09
CA HIS A 23 18.15 -2.25 4.86
C HIS A 23 17.99 -0.73 4.94
N GLU A 24 19.08 -0.03 5.23
CA GLU A 24 19.11 1.43 5.33
C GLU A 24 18.80 2.10 3.98
N ILE A 25 19.45 1.66 2.89
CA ILE A 25 19.21 2.17 1.54
C ILE A 25 17.73 2.03 1.15
N VAL A 26 17.13 0.85 1.38
CA VAL A 26 15.72 0.66 1.02
C VAL A 26 14.81 1.53 1.87
N ARG A 27 15.07 1.63 3.19
CA ARG A 27 14.30 2.48 4.09
C ARG A 27 14.33 3.95 3.63
N GLU A 28 15.53 4.50 3.45
CA GLU A 28 15.73 5.90 3.03
C GLU A 28 15.11 6.18 1.66
N THR A 29 15.32 5.29 0.70
CA THR A 29 14.75 5.43 -0.65
C THR A 29 13.23 5.39 -0.61
N THR A 30 12.62 4.44 0.12
CA THR A 30 11.16 4.37 0.26
C THR A 30 10.58 5.60 0.93
N GLN A 31 11.25 6.12 1.96
CA GLN A 31 10.80 7.33 2.65
C GLN A 31 10.90 8.57 1.74
N ALA A 32 11.99 8.70 0.98
CA ALA A 32 12.15 9.80 0.03
C ALA A 32 11.08 9.76 -1.07
N LEU A 33 10.80 8.57 -1.62
CA LEU A 33 9.73 8.37 -2.60
C LEU A 33 8.37 8.73 -2.01
N TRP A 34 8.07 8.27 -0.80
CA TRP A 34 6.81 8.59 -0.14
C TRP A 34 6.64 10.10 0.05
N ASN A 35 7.65 10.77 0.62
CA ASN A 35 7.61 12.20 0.87
C ASN A 35 7.46 13.03 -0.41
N ALA A 36 8.10 12.58 -1.50
CA ALA A 36 8.06 13.30 -2.78
C ALA A 36 6.77 13.03 -3.56
N LEU A 37 6.20 11.83 -3.49
CA LEU A 37 5.10 11.40 -4.39
C LEU A 37 3.74 11.38 -3.70
N GLN A 38 3.66 11.06 -2.41
CA GLN A 38 2.37 10.96 -1.72
C GLN A 38 1.53 12.24 -1.84
N PRO A 39 2.08 13.47 -1.72
CA PRO A 39 1.29 14.68 -1.86
C PRO A 39 0.70 14.91 -3.26
N HIS A 40 1.19 14.22 -4.29
CA HIS A 40 0.77 14.39 -5.68
C HIS A 40 -0.13 13.26 -6.18
N TYR A 41 0.10 12.03 -5.70
CA TYR A 41 -0.57 10.84 -6.22
C TYR A 41 -1.53 10.18 -5.21
N MET A 42 -1.44 10.55 -3.93
CA MET A 42 -2.29 10.04 -2.85
C MET A 42 -2.68 11.18 -1.90
N ALA A 43 -2.94 12.35 -2.46
CA ALA A 43 -3.48 13.48 -1.72
C ALA A 43 -4.90 13.13 -1.22
N ILE A 44 -5.28 13.67 -0.07
CA ILE A 44 -6.65 13.55 0.42
C ILE A 44 -7.57 14.27 -0.58
N PRO A 45 -8.56 13.59 -1.18
CA PRO A 45 -9.42 14.23 -2.16
C PRO A 45 -10.23 15.36 -1.53
N SER A 46 -10.30 16.48 -2.24
CA SER A 46 -11.17 17.61 -1.96
C SER A 46 -12.65 17.27 -2.22
N THR A 47 -13.56 18.11 -1.74
CA THR A 47 -15.00 17.93 -1.99
C THR A 47 -15.33 17.86 -3.48
N ASP A 48 -14.70 18.69 -4.30
CA ASP A 48 -14.93 18.70 -5.75
C ASP A 48 -14.42 17.42 -6.41
N GLU A 49 -13.28 16.88 -5.95
CA GLU A 49 -12.76 15.58 -6.41
C GLU A 49 -13.67 14.43 -6.00
N TRP A 50 -14.23 14.45 -4.77
CA TRP A 50 -15.22 13.46 -4.35
C TRP A 50 -16.48 13.49 -5.19
N LEU A 51 -17.00 14.69 -5.50
CA LEU A 51 -18.16 14.86 -6.37
C LEU A 51 -17.87 14.34 -7.78
N LYS A 52 -16.67 14.59 -8.30
CA LYS A 52 -16.24 14.05 -9.58
C LYS A 52 -16.16 12.52 -9.56
N ILE A 53 -15.57 11.93 -8.53
CA ILE A 53 -15.52 10.46 -8.40
C ILE A 53 -16.94 9.87 -8.36
N ALA A 54 -17.86 10.49 -7.60
CA ALA A 54 -19.26 10.09 -7.55
C ALA A 54 -19.96 10.16 -8.91
N GLN A 55 -19.69 11.21 -9.69
CA GLN A 55 -20.21 11.34 -11.04
C GLN A 55 -19.62 10.26 -11.95
N ASP A 56 -18.31 10.02 -11.91
CA ASP A 56 -17.64 9.00 -12.72
C ASP A 56 -18.18 7.59 -12.41
N TYR A 57 -18.49 7.30 -11.14
CA TYR A 57 -19.13 6.04 -10.75
C TYR A 57 -20.54 5.90 -11.30
N ASN A 58 -21.32 6.97 -11.22
CA ASN A 58 -22.67 7.00 -11.77
C ASN A 58 -22.65 6.77 -13.29
N ASP A 59 -21.77 7.45 -14.01
CA ASP A 59 -21.71 7.41 -15.46
C ASP A 59 -21.19 6.08 -16.02
N LYS A 60 -20.21 5.46 -15.34
CA LYS A 60 -19.58 4.21 -15.81
C LYS A 60 -20.24 2.95 -15.28
N TRP A 61 -20.71 3.00 -14.04
CA TRP A 61 -21.13 1.82 -13.30
C TRP A 61 -22.59 1.89 -12.84
N ASN A 62 -23.32 2.98 -13.15
CA ASN A 62 -24.69 3.22 -12.69
C ASN A 62 -24.81 3.13 -11.15
N MET A 63 -23.77 3.61 -10.46
CA MET A 63 -23.67 3.62 -9.00
C MET A 63 -23.72 5.07 -8.48
N PRO A 64 -24.92 5.60 -8.19
CA PRO A 64 -25.06 6.99 -7.74
C PRO A 64 -24.44 7.19 -6.35
N ASN A 65 -23.76 8.32 -6.15
CA ASN A 65 -23.13 8.73 -4.88
C ASN A 65 -21.99 7.82 -4.37
N TYR A 66 -21.44 6.93 -5.21
CA TYR A 66 -20.30 6.10 -4.84
C TYR A 66 -19.00 6.88 -4.92
N ILE A 67 -18.25 6.95 -3.83
CA ILE A 67 -16.99 7.71 -3.78
C ILE A 67 -15.75 6.82 -3.85
N GLY A 68 -15.91 5.51 -3.85
CA GLY A 68 -14.78 4.60 -3.97
C GLY A 68 -15.14 3.15 -3.74
N SER A 69 -14.26 2.26 -4.17
CA SER A 69 -14.29 0.83 -3.90
C SER A 69 -13.13 0.48 -2.99
N ILE A 70 -13.44 -0.05 -1.80
CA ILE A 70 -12.44 -0.40 -0.78
C ILE A 70 -12.18 -1.91 -0.78
N ASP A 71 -10.91 -2.30 -0.70
CA ASP A 71 -10.51 -3.67 -0.43
C ASP A 71 -9.26 -3.73 0.44
N GLY A 72 -9.01 -4.88 1.06
CA GLY A 72 -7.92 -5.11 2.00
C GLY A 72 -6.98 -6.23 1.54
N LYS A 73 -5.68 -5.99 1.63
CA LYS A 73 -4.64 -7.00 1.44
C LYS A 73 -3.97 -7.37 2.76
N HIS A 74 -3.95 -8.66 3.09
CA HIS A 74 -3.14 -9.16 4.20
C HIS A 74 -1.64 -9.12 3.83
N CYS A 75 -0.91 -8.20 4.44
CA CYS A 75 0.54 -8.12 4.43
C CYS A 75 1.09 -9.02 5.52
N ARG A 76 1.73 -10.13 5.14
CA ARG A 76 2.33 -11.08 6.09
C ARG A 76 3.43 -10.40 6.90
N ILE A 77 3.42 -10.61 8.21
CA ILE A 77 4.45 -10.12 9.13
C ILE A 77 5.04 -11.27 9.93
N GLN A 78 6.24 -11.04 10.48
CA GLN A 78 6.72 -11.87 11.57
C GLN A 78 5.89 -11.58 12.82
N ARG A 79 5.52 -12.63 13.57
CA ARG A 79 4.77 -12.50 14.83
C ARG A 79 5.54 -11.56 15.77
N PRO A 80 4.96 -10.42 16.18
CA PRO A 80 5.61 -9.55 17.16
C PRO A 80 5.69 -10.24 18.52
N CYS A 81 6.70 -9.89 19.32
CA CYS A 81 6.85 -10.42 20.67
C CYS A 81 5.57 -10.19 21.49
N ASN A 82 5.12 -11.21 22.23
CA ASN A 82 3.94 -11.16 23.09
C ASN A 82 2.61 -10.85 22.38
N ALA A 83 2.53 -10.91 21.05
CA ALA A 83 1.32 -10.54 20.31
C ALA A 83 0.18 -11.59 20.37
N GLY A 84 0.40 -12.77 20.97
CA GLY A 84 -0.60 -13.83 20.99
C GLY A 84 -1.10 -14.16 19.58
N SER A 85 -2.42 -14.12 19.40
CA SER A 85 -3.14 -14.29 18.13
C SER A 85 -3.59 -12.96 17.49
N LEU A 86 -3.19 -11.79 18.00
CA LEU A 86 -3.68 -10.48 17.54
C LEU A 86 -3.52 -10.26 16.03
N PHE A 87 -2.41 -10.73 15.46
CA PHE A 87 -2.14 -10.64 14.03
C PHE A 87 -2.42 -11.95 13.29
N TYR A 88 -2.82 -13.01 13.99
CA TYR A 88 -3.05 -14.33 13.39
C TYR A 88 -4.38 -14.34 12.66
N ASN A 89 -4.36 -14.66 11.37
CA ASN A 89 -5.55 -14.66 10.52
C ASN A 89 -6.00 -16.08 10.18
N TYR A 90 -7.13 -16.20 9.48
CA TYR A 90 -7.72 -17.48 9.05
C TYR A 90 -6.90 -18.25 8.01
N LYS A 91 -5.81 -17.67 7.48
CA LYS A 91 -4.87 -18.31 6.55
C LYS A 91 -3.64 -18.86 7.27
N ASP A 92 -3.75 -19.08 8.57
CA ASP A 92 -2.69 -19.61 9.44
C ASP A 92 -1.37 -18.82 9.40
N VAL A 93 -1.46 -17.49 9.23
CA VAL A 93 -0.30 -16.60 9.24
C VAL A 93 -0.54 -15.35 10.06
N HIS A 94 0.54 -14.75 10.56
CA HIS A 94 0.49 -13.39 11.12
C HIS A 94 0.52 -12.34 10.01
N SER A 95 -0.38 -11.36 10.05
CA SER A 95 -0.49 -10.31 9.04
C SER A 95 -1.10 -9.02 9.58
N ILE A 96 -0.87 -7.93 8.86
CA ILE A 96 -1.61 -6.66 8.99
C ILE A 96 -2.41 -6.45 7.70
N VAL A 97 -3.60 -5.87 7.81
CA VAL A 97 -4.42 -5.52 6.64
C VAL A 97 -3.99 -4.14 6.14
N LEU A 98 -3.58 -4.06 4.88
CA LEU A 98 -3.43 -2.82 4.13
C LEU A 98 -4.75 -2.57 3.39
N LEU A 99 -5.43 -1.48 3.71
CA LEU A 99 -6.66 -1.08 3.01
C LEU A 99 -6.29 -0.13 1.88
N ALA A 100 -6.99 -0.21 0.75
CA ALA A 100 -6.88 0.77 -0.30
C ALA A 100 -8.25 1.07 -0.89
N VAL A 101 -8.45 2.31 -1.31
CA VAL A 101 -9.66 2.77 -2.00
C VAL A 101 -9.29 3.11 -3.44
N ALA A 102 -10.05 2.58 -4.39
CA ALA A 102 -9.96 2.91 -5.80
C ALA A 102 -11.17 3.73 -6.26
N ASP A 103 -10.97 4.57 -7.28
CA ASP A 103 -12.04 5.30 -7.96
C ASP A 103 -12.72 4.47 -9.06
N ALA A 104 -13.69 5.09 -9.75
CA ALA A 104 -14.40 4.49 -10.89
C ALA A 104 -13.49 4.14 -12.08
N ASN A 105 -12.26 4.67 -12.11
CA ASN A 105 -11.25 4.44 -13.12
C ASN A 105 -10.26 3.33 -12.73
N THR A 106 -10.51 2.63 -11.61
CA THR A 106 -9.61 1.62 -11.05
C THR A 106 -8.25 2.17 -10.60
N CYS A 107 -8.17 3.49 -10.35
CA CYS A 107 -6.97 4.14 -9.82
C CYS A 107 -7.09 4.28 -8.29
N PHE A 108 -6.02 3.97 -7.56
CA PHE A 108 -6.00 4.16 -6.11
C PHE A 108 -6.06 5.66 -5.76
N THR A 109 -6.95 6.01 -4.84
CA THR A 109 -7.10 7.37 -4.32
C THR A 109 -6.60 7.47 -2.89
N MET A 110 -6.67 6.40 -2.10
CA MET A 110 -6.23 6.35 -0.70
C MET A 110 -5.68 4.96 -0.35
N ILE A 111 -4.66 4.91 0.51
CA ILE A 111 -4.00 3.69 1.04
C ILE A 111 -3.65 3.91 2.51
#